data_AF-A0A0B4GXG4-F1
#
_entry.id   AF-A0A0B4GXG4-F1
#
_cell.length_a   1.000
_cell.length_b   1.000
_cell.length_c   1.000
_cell.angle_alpha   90.00
_cell.angle_beta   90.00
_cell.angle_gamma   90.00
#
_symmetry.space_group_name_H-M   'P 1'
#
loop_
_entity.id
_entity.type
_entity.pdbx_description
1 polymer ?
#
loop_
_entity_poly.entity_id
_entity_poly.type
_entity_poly.pdbx_seq_one_letter_code
_entity_poly.pdbx_strand_id
1 'polypeptide(L)'
;MVDMEKFRAYPTASSAFYHEKDQDQPKEVISWRAVPRKDQLLILFASRFVDFLQVASLQAYIFFQLKHFDDRLSDAEISKQAGILQGCFTGAQVLTAILWGKAADASWCGRKRVLLIGLAGTAVSCVGYGFSTSFYEAALWRALGGAINGAVGITRTMIAEVTVEKRYRSLAFLILPMSFHVAGIIGPILGGLLADPIETFPQVFGEAAIFESQWIYQNPYALPSIVNALLLTISAIATYLFLEEVSGHMLESIDLWRS
;
A
#
# COMPACT_ATOMS: atom_id res chain seq x y z
N MET A 1 -53.20 32.28 -34.91
CA MET A 1 -51.91 32.65 -34.29
C MET A 1 -51.33 31.36 -33.73
N VAL A 2 -50.50 30.67 -34.51
CA VAL A 2 -49.96 29.34 -34.19
C VAL A 2 -48.68 29.52 -33.39
N ASP A 3 -48.63 28.83 -32.26
CA ASP A 3 -47.59 28.91 -31.24
C ASP A 3 -46.23 28.41 -31.77
N MET A 4 -45.30 29.35 -31.94
CA MET A 4 -43.97 29.13 -32.54
C MET A 4 -42.93 28.56 -31.55
N GLU A 5 -43.27 28.36 -30.26
CA GLU A 5 -42.29 27.89 -29.26
C GLU A 5 -42.09 26.37 -29.22
N LYS A 6 -42.89 25.57 -29.94
CA LYS A 6 -42.78 24.09 -29.92
C LYS A 6 -41.75 23.49 -30.88
N PHE A 7 -41.00 24.28 -31.64
CA PHE A 7 -40.09 23.77 -32.69
C PHE A 7 -38.61 23.60 -32.28
N ARG A 8 -38.23 23.80 -31.01
CA ARG A 8 -36.81 23.82 -30.60
C ARG A 8 -36.30 22.59 -29.84
N ALA A 9 -36.92 21.42 -29.98
CA ALA A 9 -36.53 20.22 -29.23
C ALA A 9 -36.35 18.97 -30.10
N TYR A 10 -35.76 19.12 -31.29
CA TYR A 10 -35.17 17.96 -31.98
C TYR A 10 -33.65 18.06 -31.91
N PRO A 11 -32.94 17.08 -31.31
CA PRO A 11 -31.50 17.00 -31.47
C PRO A 11 -31.24 16.89 -32.97
N THR A 12 -30.49 17.83 -33.53
CA THR A 12 -30.09 17.76 -34.93
C THR A 12 -29.35 16.44 -35.12
N ALA A 13 -29.67 15.69 -36.18
CA ALA A 13 -29.03 14.40 -36.46
C ALA A 13 -27.49 14.48 -36.38
N SER A 14 -26.91 15.65 -36.66
CA SER A 14 -25.49 15.92 -36.47
C SER A 14 -24.97 15.67 -35.04
N SER A 15 -25.68 16.05 -33.97
CA SER A 15 -25.20 15.81 -32.59
C SER A 15 -25.30 14.35 -32.16
N ALA A 16 -26.29 13.61 -32.67
CA ALA A 16 -26.37 12.15 -32.50
C ALA A 16 -25.24 11.43 -33.26
N PHE A 17 -24.96 11.86 -34.49
CA PHE A 17 -23.86 11.33 -35.31
C PHE A 17 -22.46 11.57 -34.71
N TYR A 18 -22.24 12.67 -33.96
CA TYR A 18 -20.98 12.89 -33.24
C TYR A 18 -20.84 11.99 -32.01
N HIS A 19 -21.93 11.64 -31.33
CA HIS A 19 -21.89 10.75 -30.17
C HIS A 19 -21.79 9.26 -30.54
N GLU A 20 -22.24 8.88 -31.74
CA GLU A 20 -22.25 7.48 -32.19
C GLU A 20 -20.88 7.04 -32.75
N LYS A 21 -20.13 7.97 -33.37
CA LYS A 21 -18.80 7.67 -33.95
C LYS A 21 -17.68 7.39 -32.94
N ASP A 22 -17.85 7.79 -31.69
CA ASP A 22 -16.88 7.55 -30.60
C ASP A 22 -17.12 6.22 -29.85
N GLN A 23 -18.28 5.57 -30.06
CA GLN A 23 -18.67 4.38 -29.30
C GLN A 23 -18.30 3.04 -29.96
N ASP A 24 -17.94 3.06 -31.24
CA ASP A 24 -17.76 1.84 -32.06
C ASP A 24 -16.33 1.59 -32.55
N GLN A 25 -15.34 2.31 -32.02
CA GLN A 25 -13.94 1.87 -32.18
C GLN A 25 -13.72 0.67 -31.27
N PRO A 26 -13.28 -0.50 -31.79
CA PRO A 26 -12.90 -1.62 -30.94
C PRO A 26 -11.84 -1.11 -29.97
N LYS A 27 -12.13 -1.16 -28.66
CA LYS A 27 -11.16 -0.78 -27.63
C LYS A 27 -9.91 -1.61 -27.88
N GLU A 28 -8.90 -0.96 -28.43
CA GLU A 28 -7.64 -1.62 -28.77
C GLU A 28 -7.15 -2.31 -27.51
N VAL A 29 -6.90 -3.63 -27.57
CA VAL A 29 -6.46 -4.38 -26.40
C VAL A 29 -5.01 -4.01 -26.15
N ILE A 30 -4.83 -3.06 -25.24
CA ILE A 30 -3.51 -2.51 -24.92
C ILE A 30 -2.71 -3.55 -24.14
N SER A 31 -1.53 -3.91 -24.66
CA SER A 31 -0.60 -4.83 -24.00
C SER A 31 0.27 -4.12 -22.97
N TRP A 32 0.60 -4.81 -21.86
CA TRP A 32 1.58 -4.36 -20.85
C TRP A 32 2.95 -3.99 -21.45
N ARG A 33 3.33 -4.62 -22.55
CA ARG A 33 4.62 -4.34 -23.22
C ARG A 33 4.69 -2.93 -23.81
N ALA A 34 3.54 -2.35 -24.14
CA ALA A 34 3.43 -1.03 -24.76
C ALA A 34 3.39 0.11 -23.74
N VAL A 35 3.33 -0.19 -22.44
CA VAL A 35 3.22 0.84 -21.39
C VAL A 35 4.57 1.56 -21.21
N PRO A 36 4.60 2.89 -21.32
CA PRO A 36 5.81 3.67 -21.05
C PRO A 36 6.18 3.62 -19.56
N ARG A 37 7.49 3.71 -19.26
CA ARG A 37 8.04 3.71 -17.88
C ARG A 37 7.55 2.58 -16.99
N LYS A 38 7.48 1.36 -17.55
CA LYS A 38 7.08 0.13 -16.84
C LYS A 38 7.98 -0.21 -15.63
N ASP A 39 9.23 0.25 -15.65
CA ASP A 39 10.18 0.18 -14.55
C ASP A 39 9.69 0.96 -13.32
N GLN A 40 9.25 2.20 -13.50
CA GLN A 40 8.70 3.04 -12.42
C GLN A 40 7.40 2.42 -11.86
N LEU A 41 6.54 1.92 -12.75
CA LEU A 41 5.33 1.21 -12.37
C LEU A 41 5.62 -0.08 -11.59
N LEU A 42 6.67 -0.82 -11.94
CA LEU A 42 7.09 -2.02 -11.24
C LEU A 42 7.60 -1.71 -9.82
N ILE A 43 8.36 -0.61 -9.65
CA ILE A 43 8.83 -0.17 -8.34
C ILE A 43 7.65 0.25 -7.45
N LEU A 44 6.70 1.00 -8.01
CA LEU A 44 5.47 1.37 -7.31
C LEU A 44 4.65 0.13 -6.95
N PHE A 45 4.53 -0.86 -7.85
CA PHE A 45 3.92 -2.15 -7.55
C PHE A 45 4.63 -2.84 -6.37
N ALA A 46 5.95 -2.97 -6.41
CA ALA A 46 6.73 -3.63 -5.37
C ALA A 46 6.55 -2.95 -4.01
N SER A 47 6.63 -1.62 -3.95
CA SER A 47 6.37 -0.86 -2.72
C SER A 47 4.97 -1.06 -2.16
N ARG A 48 3.95 -1.09 -3.03
CA ARG A 48 2.57 -1.33 -2.62
C ARG A 48 2.33 -2.75 -2.17
N PHE A 49 2.93 -3.70 -2.87
CA PHE A 49 2.87 -5.11 -2.55
C PHE A 49 3.41 -5.35 -1.14
N VAL A 50 4.63 -4.87 -0.84
CA VAL A 50 5.24 -5.07 0.49
C VAL A 50 4.44 -4.35 1.58
N ASP A 51 3.91 -3.16 1.29
CA ASP A 51 3.07 -2.44 2.25
C ASP A 51 1.73 -3.16 2.55
N PHE A 52 1.12 -3.81 1.56
CA PHE A 52 -0.04 -4.65 1.82
C PHE A 52 0.34 -5.99 2.47
N LEU A 53 1.52 -6.52 2.14
CA LEU A 53 2.01 -7.79 2.63
C LEU A 53 2.15 -7.78 4.16
N GLN A 54 2.69 -6.72 4.75
CA GLN A 54 2.83 -6.62 6.20
C GLN A 54 1.46 -6.60 6.90
N VAL A 55 0.45 -5.92 6.33
CA VAL A 55 -0.90 -5.88 6.93
C VAL A 55 -1.54 -7.26 6.87
N ALA A 56 -1.47 -7.91 5.70
CA ALA A 56 -2.05 -9.23 5.48
C ALA A 56 -1.33 -10.31 6.31
N SER A 57 -0.01 -10.21 6.46
CA SER A 57 0.80 -11.07 7.33
C SER A 57 0.39 -10.92 8.79
N LEU A 58 0.24 -9.68 9.28
CA LEU A 58 -0.20 -9.40 10.64
C LEU A 58 -1.58 -9.99 10.95
N GLN A 59 -2.51 -9.94 9.99
CA GLN A 59 -3.85 -10.51 10.16
C GLN A 59 -3.85 -12.02 10.41
N ALA A 60 -2.82 -12.75 10.00
CA ALA A 60 -2.76 -14.20 10.20
C ALA A 60 -2.38 -14.61 11.63
N TYR A 61 -1.65 -13.76 12.37
CA TYR A 61 -1.15 -14.12 13.72
C TYR A 61 -1.62 -13.18 14.83
N ILE A 62 -2.22 -12.03 14.52
CA ILE A 62 -2.68 -11.04 15.51
C ILE A 62 -3.54 -11.63 16.63
N PHE A 63 -4.43 -12.58 16.29
CA PHE A 63 -5.29 -13.24 17.28
C PHE A 63 -4.45 -14.02 18.30
N PHE A 64 -3.51 -14.83 17.83
CA PHE A 64 -2.65 -15.66 18.68
C PHE A 64 -1.68 -14.79 19.50
N GLN A 65 -1.17 -13.71 18.93
CA GLN A 65 -0.35 -12.74 19.66
C GLN A 65 -1.12 -12.09 20.82
N LEU A 66 -2.35 -11.65 20.58
CA LEU A 66 -3.17 -11.05 21.62
C LEU A 66 -3.58 -12.08 22.69
N LYS A 67 -3.85 -13.32 22.30
CA LYS A 67 -4.08 -14.43 23.24
C LYS A 67 -2.85 -14.72 24.10
N HIS A 68 -1.65 -14.53 23.55
CA HIS A 68 -0.40 -14.66 24.29
C HIS A 68 -0.18 -13.50 25.29
N PHE A 69 -0.69 -12.30 25.00
CA PHE A 69 -0.64 -11.18 25.96
C PHE A 69 -1.53 -11.39 27.18
N ASP A 70 -2.72 -11.96 26.98
CA ASP A 70 -3.67 -12.26 28.07
C ASP A 70 -4.51 -13.50 27.72
N ASP A 71 -4.11 -14.64 28.28
CA ASP A 71 -4.76 -15.94 28.06
C ASP A 71 -6.13 -16.07 28.73
N ARG A 72 -6.44 -15.15 29.67
CA ARG A 72 -7.67 -15.15 30.47
C ARG A 72 -8.86 -14.58 29.72
N LEU A 73 -8.60 -13.80 28.67
CA LEU A 73 -9.64 -13.19 27.85
C LEU A 73 -10.35 -14.24 26.98
N SER A 74 -11.65 -14.05 26.83
CA SER A 74 -12.45 -14.86 25.91
C SER A 74 -12.05 -14.62 24.46
N ASP A 75 -12.26 -15.61 23.58
CA ASP A 75 -11.91 -15.48 22.16
C ASP A 75 -12.67 -14.34 21.47
N ALA A 76 -13.86 -13.98 21.99
CA ALA A 76 -14.62 -12.83 21.55
C ALA A 76 -13.94 -11.50 21.92
N GLU A 77 -13.37 -11.39 23.13
CA GLU A 77 -12.63 -10.21 23.56
C GLU A 77 -11.31 -10.05 22.82
N ILE A 78 -10.58 -11.15 22.59
CA ILE A 78 -9.37 -11.16 21.76
C ILE A 78 -9.69 -10.73 20.32
N SER A 79 -10.78 -11.26 19.74
CA SER A 79 -11.24 -10.84 18.40
C SER A 79 -11.61 -9.35 18.35
N LYS A 80 -12.25 -8.83 19.40
CA LYS A 80 -12.54 -7.40 19.54
C LYS A 80 -11.25 -6.58 19.60
N GLN A 81 -10.26 -7.01 20.38
CA GLN A 81 -8.96 -6.35 20.46
C GLN A 81 -8.23 -6.36 19.11
N ALA A 82 -8.26 -7.48 18.37
CA ALA A 82 -7.69 -7.57 17.03
C ALA A 82 -8.34 -6.55 16.08
N GLY A 83 -9.67 -6.44 16.13
CA GLY A 83 -10.41 -5.42 15.38
C GLY A 83 -10.01 -3.99 15.76
N ILE A 84 -9.82 -3.71 17.05
CA ILE A 84 -9.34 -2.40 17.53
C ILE A 84 -7.93 -2.11 16.99
N LEU A 85 -6.99 -3.06 17.03
CA LEU A 85 -5.64 -2.89 16.50
C LEU A 85 -5.64 -2.59 14.98
N GLN A 86 -6.50 -3.28 14.21
CA GLN A 86 -6.70 -2.95 12.79
C GLN A 86 -7.29 -1.55 12.62
N GLY A 87 -8.25 -1.19 13.47
CA GLY A 87 -8.85 0.14 13.52
C GLY A 87 -7.86 1.24 13.85
N CYS A 88 -6.91 1.03 14.77
CA CYS A 88 -5.88 1.99 15.13
C CYS A 88 -5.00 2.35 13.92
N PHE A 89 -4.58 1.36 13.15
CA PHE A 89 -3.77 1.59 11.95
C PHE A 89 -4.55 2.33 10.87
N THR A 90 -5.71 1.81 10.47
CA THR A 90 -6.53 2.41 9.41
C THR A 90 -7.05 3.78 9.82
N GLY A 91 -7.47 3.95 11.07
CA GLY A 91 -7.93 5.23 11.62
C GLY A 91 -6.84 6.29 11.60
N ALA A 92 -5.63 5.97 12.08
CA ALA A 92 -4.50 6.89 12.02
C ALA A 92 -4.10 7.23 10.58
N GLN A 93 -4.15 6.26 9.66
CA GLN A 93 -3.89 6.47 8.24
C GLN A 93 -4.90 7.44 7.61
N VAL A 94 -6.19 7.28 7.89
CA VAL A 94 -7.24 8.18 7.37
C VAL A 94 -7.06 9.60 7.90
N LEU A 95 -6.77 9.76 9.19
CA LEU A 95 -6.57 11.07 9.82
C LEU A 95 -5.37 11.82 9.25
N THR A 96 -4.31 11.10 8.87
CA THR A 96 -3.07 11.69 8.37
C THR A 96 -3.00 11.76 6.84
N ALA A 97 -3.94 11.14 6.11
CA ALA A 97 -3.93 11.08 4.65
C ALA A 97 -3.84 12.46 3.97
N ILE A 98 -4.62 13.44 4.47
CA ILE A 98 -4.61 14.82 3.93
C ILE A 98 -3.26 15.49 4.20
N LEU A 99 -2.67 15.27 5.37
CA LEU A 99 -1.38 15.85 5.74
C LEU A 99 -0.28 15.32 4.81
N TRP A 100 -0.27 14.02 4.54
CA TRP A 100 0.69 13.41 3.60
C TRP A 100 0.48 13.85 2.16
N GLY A 101 -0.77 14.05 1.72
CA GLY A 101 -1.05 14.65 0.41
C GLY A 101 -0.44 16.04 0.28
N LYS A 102 -0.71 16.92 1.27
CA LYS A 102 -0.13 18.28 1.29
C LYS A 102 1.40 18.27 1.37
N ALA A 103 1.97 17.35 2.15
CA ALA A 103 3.42 17.18 2.23
C ALA A 103 4.00 16.75 0.88
N ALA A 104 3.37 15.81 0.18
CA ALA A 104 3.85 15.30 -1.10
C ALA A 104 3.78 16.31 -2.24
N ASP A 105 2.83 17.24 -2.18
CA ASP A 105 2.73 18.36 -3.12
C ASP A 105 3.60 19.56 -2.72
N ALA A 106 4.14 19.58 -1.50
CA ALA A 106 5.02 20.64 -1.06
C ALA A 106 6.42 20.49 -1.69
N SER A 107 6.98 21.61 -2.13
CA SER A 107 8.28 21.69 -2.82
C SER A 107 9.47 21.13 -2.02
N TRP A 108 9.37 21.10 -0.69
CA TRP A 108 10.42 20.61 0.20
C TRP A 108 10.39 19.09 0.42
N CYS A 109 9.24 18.42 0.23
CA CYS A 109 9.11 16.98 0.47
C CYS A 109 9.02 16.20 -0.85
N GLY A 110 8.16 16.60 -1.78
CA GLY A 110 7.93 15.82 -3.00
C GLY A 110 7.29 14.45 -2.76
N ARG A 111 6.91 13.76 -3.84
CA ARG A 111 6.18 12.49 -3.77
C ARG A 111 7.08 11.34 -3.32
N LYS A 112 8.30 11.28 -3.85
CA LYS A 112 9.23 10.19 -3.54
C LYS A 112 9.61 10.18 -2.06
N ARG A 113 9.90 11.34 -1.47
CA ARG A 113 10.31 11.39 -0.04
C ARG A 113 9.16 11.01 0.88
N VAL A 114 7.94 11.44 0.59
CA VAL A 114 6.77 11.01 1.38
C VAL A 114 6.59 9.50 1.31
N LEU A 115 6.73 8.89 0.13
CA LEU A 115 6.65 7.43 0.00
C LEU A 115 7.76 6.73 0.82
N LEU A 116 8.99 7.25 0.78
CA LEU A 116 10.12 6.71 1.55
C LEU A 116 9.92 6.82 3.05
N ILE A 117 9.45 7.98 3.54
CA ILE A 117 9.13 8.19 4.96
C ILE A 117 8.03 7.21 5.39
N GLY A 118 7.01 7.01 4.55
CA GLY A 118 5.95 6.04 4.81
C GLY A 118 6.45 4.60 4.93
N LEU A 119 7.29 4.15 4.00
CA LEU A 119 7.87 2.80 4.02
C LEU A 119 8.79 2.61 5.23
N ALA A 120 9.70 3.55 5.49
CA ALA A 120 10.65 3.47 6.59
C ALA A 120 9.94 3.56 7.96
N GLY A 121 8.97 4.47 8.11
CA GLY A 121 8.19 4.59 9.33
C GLY A 121 7.32 3.37 9.61
N THR A 122 6.76 2.76 8.56
CA THR A 122 6.04 1.48 8.70
C THR A 122 7.00 0.37 9.11
N ALA A 123 8.23 0.34 8.59
CA ALA A 123 9.23 -0.65 9.00
C ALA A 123 9.58 -0.52 10.50
N VAL A 124 9.80 0.69 10.99
CA VAL A 124 10.05 0.97 12.41
C VAL A 124 8.85 0.55 13.28
N SER A 125 7.63 0.87 12.82
CA SER A 125 6.41 0.45 13.48
C SER A 125 6.27 -1.08 13.55
N CYS A 126 6.61 -1.80 12.47
CA CYS A 126 6.63 -3.26 12.47
C CYS A 126 7.61 -3.81 13.51
N VAL A 127 8.83 -3.28 13.59
CA VAL A 127 9.80 -3.69 14.62
C VAL A 127 9.23 -3.45 16.02
N GLY A 128 8.75 -2.24 16.30
CA GLY A 128 8.17 -1.90 17.61
C GLY A 128 6.97 -2.77 17.99
N TYR A 129 6.09 -3.07 17.01
CA TYR A 129 4.97 -3.97 17.18
C TYR A 129 5.41 -5.42 17.47
N GLY A 130 6.44 -5.91 16.79
CA GLY A 130 6.97 -7.26 17.00
C GLY A 130 7.48 -7.51 18.41
N PHE A 131 8.03 -6.48 19.05
CA PHE A 131 8.52 -6.52 20.44
C PHE A 131 7.50 -5.98 21.47
N SER A 132 6.25 -5.78 21.07
CA SER A 132 5.22 -5.35 22.02
C SER A 132 4.85 -6.49 22.96
N THR A 133 4.72 -6.15 24.24
CA THR A 133 4.38 -7.12 25.30
C THR A 133 2.97 -6.92 25.86
N SER A 134 2.30 -5.85 25.43
CA SER A 134 0.95 -5.51 25.86
C SER A 134 0.10 -5.00 24.69
N PHE A 135 -1.22 -5.12 24.85
CA PHE A 135 -2.20 -4.60 23.90
C PHE A 135 -2.01 -3.09 23.62
N TYR A 136 -1.71 -2.29 24.65
CA TYR A 136 -1.59 -0.84 24.51
C TYR A 136 -0.33 -0.44 23.74
N GLU A 137 0.81 -1.11 23.98
CA GLU A 137 2.03 -0.92 23.19
C GLU A 137 1.79 -1.31 21.74
N ALA A 138 1.15 -2.46 21.51
CA ALA A 138 0.79 -2.93 20.18
C ALA A 138 -0.11 -1.90 19.46
N ALA A 139 -1.13 -1.38 20.13
CA ALA A 139 -2.02 -0.36 19.60
C ALA A 139 -1.29 0.96 19.27
N LEU A 140 -0.35 1.39 20.13
CA LEU A 140 0.48 2.57 19.88
C LEU A 140 1.34 2.41 18.63
N TRP A 141 2.05 1.29 18.50
CA TRP A 141 2.88 1.03 17.33
C TRP A 141 2.04 0.93 16.06
N ARG A 142 0.83 0.34 16.12
CA ARG A 142 -0.10 0.29 14.99
C ARG A 142 -0.62 1.68 14.60
N ALA A 143 -0.96 2.51 15.57
CA ALA A 143 -1.36 3.89 15.32
C ALA A 143 -0.22 4.72 14.70
N LEU A 144 1.01 4.59 15.21
CA LEU A 144 2.19 5.25 14.63
C LEU A 144 2.48 4.78 13.21
N GLY A 145 2.41 3.47 12.96
CA GLY A 145 2.57 2.90 11.63
C GLY A 145 1.54 3.45 10.65
N GLY A 146 0.26 3.47 11.04
CA GLY A 146 -0.80 4.04 10.23
C GLY A 146 -0.63 5.54 9.99
N ALA A 147 -0.26 6.29 11.03
CA ALA A 147 -0.06 7.74 10.96
C ALA A 147 1.08 8.14 10.01
N ILE A 148 2.13 7.32 9.90
CA ILE A 148 3.26 7.61 9.01
C ILE A 148 3.01 7.06 7.58
N ASN A 149 2.08 6.12 7.43
CA ASN A 149 1.82 5.43 6.17
C ASN A 149 0.88 6.21 5.22
N GLY A 150 1.45 7.19 4.52
CA GLY A 150 0.79 7.90 3.41
C GLY A 150 0.88 7.20 2.04
N ALA A 151 1.40 5.97 1.97
CA ALA A 151 1.86 5.37 0.72
C ALA A 151 0.74 5.13 -0.30
N VAL A 152 -0.49 4.81 0.13
CA VAL A 152 -1.61 4.47 -0.76
C VAL A 152 -2.00 5.65 -1.66
N GLY A 153 -2.19 6.83 -1.07
CA GLY A 153 -2.56 8.04 -1.80
C GLY A 153 -1.45 8.50 -2.74
N ILE A 154 -0.22 8.53 -2.24
CA ILE A 154 0.94 9.00 -3.02
C ILE A 154 1.24 8.07 -4.19
N THR A 155 1.20 6.76 -4.00
CA THR A 155 1.42 5.81 -5.12
C THR A 155 0.37 5.98 -6.21
N ARG A 156 -0.91 6.19 -5.85
CA ARG A 156 -1.98 6.45 -6.82
C ARG A 156 -1.68 7.70 -7.66
N THR A 157 -1.24 8.78 -7.01
CA THR A 157 -0.84 10.01 -7.70
C THR A 157 0.37 9.77 -8.60
N MET A 158 1.41 9.11 -8.10
CA MET A 158 2.62 8.81 -8.88
C MET A 158 2.32 7.94 -10.11
N ILE A 159 1.44 6.93 -9.99
CA ILE A 159 1.00 6.14 -11.15
C ILE A 159 0.34 7.04 -12.20
N ALA A 160 -0.55 7.95 -11.77
CA ALA A 160 -1.22 8.88 -12.68
C ALA A 160 -0.23 9.81 -13.41
N GLU A 161 0.81 10.29 -12.71
CA GLU A 161 1.82 11.18 -13.27
C GLU A 161 2.83 10.43 -14.16
N VAL A 162 3.13 9.17 -13.84
CA VAL A 162 3.94 8.28 -14.68
C VAL A 162 3.22 7.95 -15.99
N THR A 163 1.90 7.74 -15.94
CA THR A 163 1.10 7.42 -17.11
C THR A 163 0.42 8.64 -17.70
N VAL A 164 1.18 9.45 -18.44
CA VAL A 164 0.69 10.66 -19.11
C VAL A 164 -0.42 10.36 -20.12
N GLU A 165 -0.29 9.26 -20.85
CA GLU A 165 -1.24 8.88 -21.89
C GLU A 165 -2.50 8.20 -21.32
N LYS A 166 -3.67 8.79 -21.57
CA LYS A 166 -4.96 8.28 -21.07
C LYS A 166 -5.24 6.83 -21.43
N ARG A 167 -4.77 6.37 -22.60
CA ARG A 167 -4.96 4.98 -23.06
C ARG A 167 -4.33 3.95 -22.14
N TYR A 168 -3.17 4.25 -21.54
CA TYR A 168 -2.45 3.32 -20.64
C TYR A 168 -2.89 3.44 -19.18
N ARG A 169 -3.57 4.54 -18.82
CA ARG A 169 -3.89 4.86 -17.42
C ARG A 169 -4.74 3.77 -16.76
N SER A 170 -5.79 3.29 -17.41
CA SER A 170 -6.65 2.23 -16.85
C SER A 170 -5.86 0.96 -16.52
N LEU A 171 -4.93 0.57 -17.40
CA LEU A 171 -4.10 -0.61 -17.24
C LEU A 171 -3.04 -0.41 -16.14
N ALA A 172 -2.38 0.75 -16.08
CA ALA A 172 -1.43 1.04 -15.01
C ALA A 172 -2.09 1.12 -13.62
N PHE A 173 -3.33 1.61 -13.53
CA PHE A 173 -4.07 1.62 -12.27
C PHE A 173 -4.41 0.22 -11.75
N LEU A 174 -4.33 -0.84 -12.57
CA LEU A 174 -4.49 -2.23 -12.13
C LEU A 174 -3.40 -2.67 -11.15
N ILE A 175 -2.25 -1.99 -11.13
CA ILE A 175 -1.15 -2.27 -10.19
C ILE A 175 -1.61 -2.22 -8.73
N LEU A 176 -2.50 -1.29 -8.39
CA LEU A 176 -3.02 -1.14 -7.04
C LEU A 176 -3.80 -2.38 -6.58
N PRO A 177 -4.91 -2.80 -7.24
CA PRO A 177 -5.62 -4.02 -6.86
C PRO A 177 -4.78 -5.28 -7.03
N MET A 178 -3.93 -5.38 -8.07
CA MET A 178 -3.03 -6.54 -8.21
C MET A 178 -2.11 -6.69 -7.01
N SER A 179 -1.46 -5.61 -6.57
CA SER A 179 -0.58 -5.64 -5.40
C SER A 179 -1.31 -6.08 -4.12
N PHE A 180 -2.56 -5.61 -3.93
CA PHE A 180 -3.41 -6.00 -2.81
C PHE A 180 -3.77 -7.49 -2.83
N HIS A 181 -4.19 -8.02 -3.99
CA HIS A 181 -4.56 -9.44 -4.10
C HIS A 181 -3.35 -10.37 -3.93
N VAL A 182 -2.22 -10.03 -4.54
CA VAL A 182 -0.99 -10.83 -4.41
C VAL A 182 -0.51 -10.82 -2.95
N ALA A 183 -0.54 -9.65 -2.29
CA ALA A 183 -0.24 -9.54 -0.87
C ALA A 183 -1.23 -10.31 0.02
N GLY A 184 -2.52 -10.31 -0.33
CA GLY A 184 -3.54 -11.06 0.41
C GLY A 184 -3.37 -12.58 0.36
N ILE A 185 -2.70 -13.10 -0.67
CA ILE A 185 -2.36 -14.53 -0.79
C ILE A 185 -1.05 -14.82 -0.04
N ILE A 186 0.00 -14.05 -0.32
CA ILE A 186 1.35 -14.32 0.22
C ILE A 186 1.46 -13.93 1.69
N GLY A 187 0.74 -12.89 2.13
CA GLY A 187 0.79 -12.33 3.47
C GLY A 187 0.48 -13.36 4.55
N PRO A 188 -0.69 -14.03 4.51
CA PRO A 188 -1.04 -15.03 5.52
C PRO A 188 -0.10 -16.23 5.53
N ILE A 189 0.43 -16.64 4.38
CA ILE A 189 1.45 -17.71 4.29
C ILE A 189 2.71 -17.28 5.05
N LEU A 190 3.20 -16.07 4.80
CA LEU A 190 4.38 -15.52 5.49
C LEU A 190 4.11 -15.34 6.99
N GLY A 191 2.94 -14.81 7.36
CA GLY A 191 2.57 -14.59 8.75
C GLY A 191 2.41 -15.88 9.55
N GLY A 192 1.73 -16.88 8.99
CA GLY A 192 1.50 -18.17 9.65
C GLY A 192 2.76 -19.01 9.80
N LEU A 193 3.57 -19.15 8.75
CA LEU A 193 4.81 -19.94 8.81
C LEU A 193 5.85 -19.35 9.77
N LEU A 194 5.82 -18.04 9.99
CA LEU A 194 6.76 -17.36 10.87
C LEU A 194 6.22 -17.16 12.29
N ALA A 195 4.92 -17.36 12.53
CA ALA A 195 4.32 -17.21 13.85
C ALA A 195 4.79 -18.30 14.83
N ASP A 196 5.06 -19.52 14.34
CA ASP A 196 5.62 -20.63 15.11
C ASP A 196 6.98 -21.07 14.52
N PRO A 197 8.04 -20.27 14.69
CA PRO A 197 9.33 -20.52 14.06
C PRO A 197 10.06 -21.75 14.62
N ILE A 198 9.76 -22.13 15.86
CA ILE A 198 10.36 -23.27 16.55
C ILE A 198 9.82 -24.59 15.96
N GLU A 199 8.51 -24.68 15.69
CA GLU A 199 7.92 -25.85 15.05
C GLU A 199 8.20 -25.89 13.53
N THR A 200 8.20 -24.72 12.89
CA THR A 200 8.35 -24.63 11.43
C THR A 200 9.81 -24.76 10.97
N PHE A 201 10.77 -24.22 11.72
CA PHE A 201 12.20 -24.23 11.37
C PHE A 201 13.08 -24.70 12.56
N PRO A 202 12.94 -25.96 13.01
CA PRO A 202 13.65 -26.48 14.17
C PRO A 202 15.18 -26.50 14.01
N GLN A 203 15.68 -26.51 12.77
CA GLN A 203 17.11 -26.46 12.46
C GLN A 203 17.74 -25.08 12.63
N VAL A 204 16.94 -24.01 12.54
CA VAL A 204 17.39 -22.61 12.59
C VAL A 204 17.06 -21.94 13.93
N PHE A 205 16.04 -22.42 14.65
CA PHE A 205 15.58 -21.82 15.91
C PHE A 205 15.36 -22.82 17.06
N GLY A 206 15.71 -24.11 16.89
CA GLY A 206 15.61 -25.12 17.95
C GLY A 206 16.77 -25.09 18.97
N GLU A 207 16.73 -25.97 19.97
CA GLU A 207 17.69 -26.04 21.09
C GLU A 207 19.16 -26.27 20.65
N ALA A 208 19.40 -26.74 19.42
CA ALA A 208 20.73 -26.94 18.84
C ALA A 208 21.06 -25.94 17.71
N ALA A 209 20.30 -24.86 17.57
CA ALA A 209 20.44 -23.93 16.47
C ALA A 209 21.57 -22.91 16.63
N ILE A 210 22.06 -22.39 15.49
CA ILE A 210 23.18 -21.43 15.38
C ILE A 210 22.84 -20.07 16.02
N PHE A 211 21.55 -19.73 16.10
CA PHE A 211 21.06 -18.56 16.81
C PHE A 211 20.47 -18.99 18.15
N GLU A 212 21.20 -18.77 19.25
CA GLU A 212 20.61 -18.81 20.60
C GLU A 212 19.55 -17.70 20.73
N SER A 213 18.32 -18.01 20.35
CA SER A 213 17.26 -17.03 20.25
C SER A 213 16.41 -16.98 21.52
N GLN A 214 17.04 -16.65 22.65
CA GLN A 214 16.38 -16.31 23.92
C GLN A 214 15.26 -15.26 23.72
N TRP A 215 15.43 -14.36 22.75
CA TRP A 215 14.44 -13.33 22.39
C TRP A 215 13.22 -13.87 21.63
N ILE A 216 13.32 -15.01 20.93
CA ILE A 216 12.18 -15.66 20.25
C ILE A 216 11.28 -16.35 21.26
N TYR A 217 11.84 -16.95 22.30
CA TYR A 217 11.05 -17.51 23.40
C TYR A 217 10.27 -16.43 24.17
N GLN A 218 10.83 -15.23 24.28
CA GLN A 218 10.15 -14.09 24.92
C GLN A 218 9.13 -13.41 24.02
N ASN A 219 9.35 -13.41 22.70
CA ASN A 219 8.47 -12.77 21.71
C ASN A 219 8.31 -13.65 20.46
N PRO A 220 7.48 -14.71 20.51
CA PRO A 220 7.32 -15.64 19.38
C PRO A 220 6.83 -14.94 18.10
N TYR A 221 6.01 -13.90 18.24
CA TYR A 221 5.44 -13.12 17.15
C TYR A 221 6.33 -11.95 16.66
N ALA A 222 7.54 -11.78 17.22
CA ALA A 222 8.49 -10.77 16.75
C ALA A 222 9.05 -11.10 15.37
N LEU A 223 9.27 -12.38 15.08
CA LEU A 223 9.89 -12.83 13.83
C LEU A 223 9.13 -12.41 12.56
N PRO A 224 7.80 -12.66 12.43
CA PRO A 224 7.06 -12.21 11.24
C PRO A 224 7.13 -10.69 11.09
N SER A 225 7.11 -9.95 12.20
CA SER A 225 7.21 -8.49 12.21
C SER A 225 8.59 -8.00 11.75
N ILE A 226 9.68 -8.64 12.16
CA ILE A 226 11.04 -8.35 11.72
C ILE A 226 11.21 -8.64 10.23
N VAL A 227 10.71 -9.78 9.74
CA VAL A 227 10.76 -10.12 8.31
C VAL A 227 10.00 -9.08 7.48
N ASN A 228 8.80 -8.68 7.92
CA ASN A 228 8.05 -7.60 7.27
C ASN A 228 8.83 -6.27 7.28
N ALA A 229 9.47 -5.91 8.39
CA ALA A 229 10.30 -4.70 8.48
C ALA A 229 11.51 -4.74 7.54
N LEU A 230 12.17 -5.91 7.39
CA LEU A 230 13.26 -6.11 6.44
C LEU A 230 12.78 -5.95 4.99
N LEU A 231 11.64 -6.54 4.64
CA LEU A 231 11.05 -6.39 3.31
C LEU A 231 10.69 -4.94 3.02
N LEU A 232 10.08 -4.23 3.98
CA LEU A 232 9.78 -2.80 3.87
C LEU A 232 11.05 -1.96 3.70
N THR A 233 12.12 -2.30 4.41
CA THR A 233 13.41 -1.61 4.32
C THR A 233 14.06 -1.84 2.96
N ILE A 234 14.08 -3.08 2.46
CA ILE A 234 14.55 -3.42 1.12
C ILE A 234 13.74 -2.66 0.08
N SER A 235 12.41 -2.63 0.23
CA SER A 235 11.54 -1.87 -0.66
C SER A 235 11.80 -0.37 -0.59
N ALA A 236 12.10 0.19 0.59
CA ALA A 236 12.46 1.59 0.75
C ALA A 236 13.79 1.91 0.06
N ILE A 237 14.78 1.03 0.19
CA ILE A 237 16.08 1.16 -0.50
C ILE A 237 15.89 1.08 -2.01
N ALA A 238 15.11 0.12 -2.51
CA ALA A 238 14.81 0.00 -3.93
C ALA A 238 14.08 1.24 -4.46
N THR A 239 13.07 1.74 -3.73
CA THR A 239 12.38 2.99 -4.05
C THR A 239 13.34 4.18 -4.04
N TYR A 240 14.27 4.24 -3.10
CA TYR A 240 15.24 5.33 -3.02
C TYR A 240 16.20 5.35 -4.22
N LEU A 241 16.69 4.18 -4.62
CA LEU A 241 17.67 4.04 -5.69
C LEU A 241 17.05 4.16 -7.09
N PHE A 242 15.87 3.59 -7.31
CA PHE A 242 15.32 3.40 -8.66
C PHE A 242 14.09 4.26 -8.98
N LEU A 243 13.35 4.75 -7.99
CA LEU A 243 12.17 5.58 -8.25
C LEU A 243 12.62 7.01 -8.62
N GLU A 244 12.19 7.51 -9.76
CA GLU A 244 12.45 8.88 -10.18
C GLU A 244 11.46 9.85 -9.52
N GLU A 245 11.94 11.05 -9.15
CA GLU A 245 11.05 12.09 -8.62
C GLU A 245 10.17 12.62 -9.75
N VAL A 246 8.87 12.38 -9.65
CA VAL A 246 7.88 12.95 -10.56
C VAL A 246 7.42 14.29 -9.97
N SER A 247 8.34 15.24 -9.79
CA SER A 247 7.97 16.57 -9.29
C SER A 247 7.51 17.48 -10.43
N GLY A 248 6.47 18.28 -10.20
CA GLY A 248 5.84 19.18 -11.18
C GLY A 248 6.76 20.14 -11.93
N HIS A 249 7.98 20.41 -11.44
CA HIS A 249 8.99 21.18 -12.20
C HIS A 249 9.38 20.55 -13.54
N MET A 250 9.29 19.22 -13.67
CA MET A 250 9.52 18.57 -14.97
C MET A 250 8.35 18.86 -15.93
N LEU A 251 7.11 18.95 -15.44
CA LEU A 251 5.95 19.32 -16.23
C LEU A 251 6.02 20.80 -16.67
N GLU A 252 6.45 21.69 -15.78
CA GLU A 252 6.66 23.11 -16.10
C GLU A 252 7.76 23.28 -17.16
N SER A 253 8.84 22.50 -17.08
CA SER A 253 9.86 22.47 -18.13
C SER A 253 9.33 21.89 -19.45
N ILE A 254 8.50 20.84 -19.41
CA ILE A 254 7.89 20.24 -20.62
C ILE A 254 6.88 21.20 -21.27
N ASP A 255 6.14 21.97 -20.48
CA ASP A 255 5.22 23.00 -20.99
C ASP A 255 5.99 24.19 -21.59
N LEU A 256 7.15 24.58 -21.00
CA LEU A 256 8.04 25.60 -21.57
C LEU A 256 8.69 25.18 -22.90
N TRP A 257 8.80 23.88 -23.18
CA TRP A 257 9.24 23.36 -24.49
C TRP A 257 8.10 23.23 -25.52
N ARG A 258 6.83 23.39 -25.09
CA ARG A 258 5.64 23.28 -25.95
C ARG A 258 4.97 24.64 -26.24
N SER A 259 5.44 25.73 -25.64
CA SER A 259 5.06 27.12 -25.93
C SER A 259 6.06 27.80 -26.87
#